data_AF-A0A965NYS5-F1
#
_entry.id   AF-A0A965NYS5-F1
#
_cell.length_a   1.000
_cell.length_b   1.000
_cell.length_c   1.000
_cell.angle_alpha   90.00
_cell.angle_beta   90.00
_cell.angle_gamma   90.00
#
_symmetry.space_group_name_H-M   'P 1'
#
loop_
_entity.id
_entity.type
_entity.pdbx_description
1 polymer ?
#
loop_
_entity_poly.entity_id
_entity_poly.type
_entity_poly.pdbx_seq_one_letter_code
_entity_poly.pdbx_strand_id
1 'polypeptide(L)'
;MARLPGPEDVQRTPLAVTRRIVEAPVDQSGGQMVRVADAASELLGRVRDAQIEAEVRAADSRYALDLDRARRELEADNDYTTYEQRFQQKAQELRNTYAERLSSPAHRRLWTQRADAQAAQGTVQVRDLARRKSIEGAVSGVVQLGAAAQEIIDDDGAPESLQVSQLQSYAHMVRSNVSRGIIPADDGERMVATMEQYYRTRAEQRSLVAGAQRAADAVFADPRLVTLDDKLGWVRQNVPEGKARAAAEDEVAQRFQRQRVAREESQEQDRIAFMRAENGDGTLDGATRARIEQEQPDFIQQRREYRRSLWRQGVADVETARREAQLQSQSATDGLIADALNDPAKLRRLMEATPEQLQRITARLEPDDAVRLGQFRARALGRGGGDDAQAQLVEKVFSDLYSRAEPQAVLMLDGEFGGTKGKGEVNKAQLRRYLLGNAREFVTRYGRAPSEQELTTIVNRGFEQQRTRNEYGQSFQYRFGRPPPLPLTAEEQKPPR
;
A
#
# COMPACT_ATOMS: atom_id res chain seq x y z
N MET A 1 6.69 23.86 -49.34
CA MET A 1 6.02 22.84 -48.52
C MET A 1 5.61 21.70 -49.45
N ALA A 2 6.26 20.54 -49.35
CA ALA A 2 5.99 19.38 -50.20
C ALA A 2 4.83 18.57 -49.62
N ARG A 3 3.75 18.39 -50.39
CA ARG A 3 2.61 17.52 -50.04
C ARG A 3 2.97 16.07 -50.35
N LEU A 4 2.68 15.15 -49.41
CA LEU A 4 2.69 13.72 -49.68
C LEU A 4 1.54 13.37 -50.64
N PRO A 5 1.79 12.59 -51.71
CA PRO A 5 0.77 12.21 -52.69
C PRO A 5 -0.32 11.35 -52.05
N GLY A 6 -1.58 11.67 -52.36
CA GLY A 6 -2.75 10.92 -51.93
C GLY A 6 -2.92 9.62 -52.74
N PRO A 7 -3.82 8.72 -52.31
CA PRO A 7 -4.10 7.46 -53.01
C PRO A 7 -4.63 7.65 -54.45
N GLU A 8 -5.15 8.84 -54.78
CA GLU A 8 -5.51 9.26 -56.14
C GLU A 8 -4.32 9.67 -57.02
N ASP A 9 -3.16 10.01 -56.44
CA ASP A 9 -1.98 10.47 -57.18
C ASP A 9 -1.10 9.29 -57.67
N VAL A 10 -1.44 8.06 -57.30
CA VAL A 10 -0.80 6.85 -57.83
C VAL A 10 -1.42 6.54 -59.18
N GLN A 11 -0.74 6.92 -60.27
CA GLN A 11 -1.10 6.51 -61.63
C GLN A 11 -1.23 4.98 -61.70
N ARG A 12 -2.47 4.51 -61.77
CA ARG A 12 -2.78 3.12 -62.10
C ARG A 12 -2.42 2.91 -63.56
N THR A 13 -1.23 2.41 -63.83
CA THR A 13 -0.84 1.95 -65.16
C THR A 13 -1.83 0.85 -65.57
N PRO A 14 -2.66 1.02 -66.61
CA PRO A 14 -3.45 -0.08 -67.12
C PRO A 14 -2.48 -1.15 -67.61
N LEU A 15 -2.64 -2.38 -67.11
CA LEU A 15 -1.94 -3.55 -67.63
C LEU A 15 -2.19 -3.61 -69.14
N ALA A 16 -1.17 -3.25 -69.92
CA ALA A 16 -1.18 -3.43 -71.37
C ALA A 16 -1.17 -4.94 -71.64
N VAL A 17 -2.36 -5.52 -71.82
CA VAL A 17 -2.51 -6.88 -72.33
C VAL A 17 -2.14 -6.84 -73.80
N THR A 18 -0.85 -6.95 -74.11
CA THR A 18 -0.38 -7.24 -75.47
C THR A 18 -0.67 -8.70 -75.79
N ARG A 19 -1.91 -8.98 -76.19
CA ARG A 19 -2.27 -10.23 -76.86
C ARG A 19 -1.78 -10.13 -78.31
N ARG A 20 -0.49 -10.35 -78.53
CA ARG A 20 0.03 -10.52 -79.90
C ARG A 20 -0.23 -11.95 -80.31
N ILE A 21 -1.35 -12.17 -81.01
CA ILE A 21 -1.59 -13.41 -81.75
C ILE A 21 -0.58 -13.40 -82.89
N VAL A 22 0.47 -14.20 -82.77
CA VAL A 22 1.36 -14.52 -83.88
C VAL A 22 0.73 -15.74 -84.55
N GLU A 23 0.08 -15.52 -85.69
CA GLU A 23 -0.27 -16.61 -86.60
C GLU A 23 1.04 -17.15 -87.18
N ALA A 24 1.45 -18.34 -86.73
CA ALA A 24 2.59 -19.05 -87.28
C ALA A 24 2.10 -19.91 -88.46
N PRO A 25 2.81 -19.91 -89.60
CA PRO A 25 2.46 -20.74 -90.74
C PRO A 25 2.72 -22.22 -90.39
N VAL A 26 1.75 -23.06 -90.75
CA VAL A 26 1.78 -24.50 -90.62
C VAL A 26 2.69 -25.06 -91.73
N ASP A 27 3.83 -25.66 -91.37
CA ASP A 27 4.18 -26.99 -91.89
C ASP A 27 5.35 -27.70 -91.16
N GLN A 28 5.08 -28.99 -90.88
CA GLN A 28 5.94 -30.17 -90.79
C GLN A 28 7.11 -30.31 -89.76
N SER A 29 6.81 -31.19 -88.78
CA SER A 29 7.57 -32.40 -88.40
C SER A 29 8.45 -32.40 -87.12
N GLY A 30 8.06 -33.25 -86.16
CA GLY A 30 8.91 -33.94 -85.18
C GLY A 30 9.38 -33.20 -83.93
N GLY A 31 9.88 -31.97 -84.06
CA GLY A 31 10.58 -31.26 -82.95
C GLY A 31 9.74 -30.24 -82.17
N GLN A 32 8.60 -29.80 -82.71
CA GLN A 32 7.79 -28.73 -82.09
C GLN A 32 6.91 -29.22 -80.94
N MET A 33 6.42 -30.47 -80.95
CA MET A 33 5.66 -31.00 -79.82
C MET A 33 6.49 -31.10 -78.54
N VAL A 34 7.78 -31.44 -78.64
CA VAL A 34 8.68 -31.48 -77.48
C VAL A 34 8.90 -30.08 -76.91
N ARG A 35 9.13 -29.06 -77.76
CA ARG A 35 9.30 -27.67 -77.30
C ARG A 35 8.01 -27.05 -76.74
N VAL A 36 6.84 -27.42 -77.27
CA VAL A 36 5.54 -26.98 -76.74
C VAL A 36 5.21 -27.70 -75.43
N ALA A 37 5.57 -28.99 -75.29
CA ALA A 37 5.42 -29.73 -74.04
C ALA A 37 6.37 -29.23 -72.94
N ASP A 38 7.61 -28.85 -73.30
CA ASP A 38 8.57 -28.23 -72.39
C ASP A 38 8.10 -26.83 -71.96
N ALA A 39 7.64 -26.00 -72.89
CA ALA A 39 7.09 -24.67 -72.58
C ALA A 39 5.78 -24.74 -71.76
N ALA A 40 4.93 -25.74 -72.02
CA ALA A 40 3.72 -26.00 -71.24
C ALA A 40 4.05 -26.53 -69.83
N SER A 41 5.07 -27.39 -69.69
CA SER A 41 5.56 -27.86 -68.39
C SER A 41 6.19 -26.74 -67.58
N GLU A 42 6.93 -25.84 -68.23
CA GLU A 42 7.52 -24.65 -67.59
C GLU A 42 6.42 -23.65 -67.16
N LEU A 43 5.39 -23.42 -67.99
CA LEU A 43 4.22 -22.61 -67.63
C LEU A 43 3.42 -23.23 -66.48
N LEU A 44 3.19 -24.54 -66.50
CA LEU A 44 2.52 -25.25 -65.41
C LEU A 44 3.34 -25.19 -64.12
N GLY A 45 4.67 -25.29 -64.21
CA GLY A 45 5.59 -25.08 -63.09
C GLY A 45 5.43 -23.68 -62.48
N ARG A 46 5.48 -22.62 -63.31
CA ARG A 46 5.30 -21.23 -62.87
C ARG A 46 3.91 -20.95 -62.26
N VAL A 47 2.84 -21.53 -62.82
CA VAL A 47 1.48 -21.39 -62.28
C VAL A 47 1.38 -22.09 -60.93
N ARG A 48 1.98 -23.28 -60.80
CA ARG A 48 2.01 -24.02 -59.54
C ARG A 48 2.77 -23.21 -58.50
N ASP A 49 3.99 -22.76 -58.80
CA ASP A 49 4.81 -21.93 -57.92
C ASP A 49 4.11 -20.64 -57.49
N ALA A 50 3.39 -19.97 -58.39
CA ALA A 50 2.59 -18.79 -58.05
C ALA A 50 1.44 -19.10 -57.08
N GLN A 51 0.80 -20.27 -57.21
CA GLN A 51 -0.22 -20.72 -56.25
C GLN A 51 0.39 -21.08 -54.89
N ILE A 52 1.56 -21.74 -54.87
CA ILE A 52 2.32 -22.02 -53.65
C ILE A 52 2.62 -20.71 -52.93
N GLU A 53 3.15 -19.72 -53.67
CA GLU A 53 3.57 -18.47 -53.10
C GLU A 53 2.38 -17.65 -52.58
N ALA A 54 1.24 -17.67 -53.27
CA ALA A 54 0.02 -17.03 -52.82
C ALA A 54 -0.51 -17.65 -51.51
N GLU A 55 -0.52 -18.97 -51.40
CA GLU A 55 -0.96 -19.69 -50.19
C GLU A 55 -0.03 -19.40 -49.00
N VAL A 56 1.29 -19.45 -49.21
CA VAL A 56 2.29 -19.14 -48.19
C VAL A 56 2.20 -17.68 -47.74
N ARG A 57 2.05 -16.72 -48.66
CA ARG A 57 1.88 -15.29 -48.31
C ARG A 57 0.59 -15.03 -47.52
N ALA A 58 -0.50 -15.72 -47.86
CA ALA A 58 -1.76 -15.61 -47.11
C ALA A 58 -1.60 -16.14 -45.68
N ALA A 59 -0.90 -17.26 -45.49
CA ALA A 59 -0.56 -17.78 -44.16
C ALA A 59 0.39 -16.84 -43.39
N ASP A 60 1.44 -16.32 -44.05
CA ASP A 60 2.40 -15.37 -43.45
C ASP A 60 1.69 -14.12 -42.90
N SER A 61 0.80 -13.51 -43.69
CA SER A 61 0.08 -12.30 -43.28
C SER A 61 -0.86 -12.53 -42.09
N ARG A 62 -1.59 -13.65 -42.07
CA ARG A 62 -2.47 -13.99 -40.94
C ARG A 62 -1.69 -14.34 -39.68
N TYR A 63 -0.60 -15.11 -39.83
CA TYR A 63 0.27 -15.46 -38.71
C TYR A 63 0.90 -14.22 -38.08
N ALA A 64 1.38 -13.27 -38.89
CA ALA A 64 1.92 -12.00 -38.39
C ALA A 64 0.89 -11.18 -37.59
N LEU A 65 -0.37 -11.15 -38.05
CA LEU A 65 -1.46 -10.47 -37.33
C LEU A 65 -1.78 -11.13 -35.99
N ASP A 66 -1.84 -12.47 -35.96
CA ASP A 66 -2.10 -13.20 -34.72
C ASP A 66 -0.93 -13.14 -33.73
N LEU A 67 0.32 -13.11 -34.21
CA LEU A 67 1.50 -12.85 -33.38
C LEU A 67 1.47 -11.45 -32.77
N ASP A 68 1.11 -10.41 -33.53
CA ASP A 68 0.98 -9.06 -32.98
C ASP A 68 -0.16 -9.00 -31.94
N ARG A 69 -1.27 -9.70 -32.18
CA ARG A 69 -2.34 -9.82 -31.17
C ARG A 69 -1.83 -10.49 -29.89
N ALA A 70 -1.13 -11.62 -29.99
CA ALA A 70 -0.54 -12.30 -28.83
C ALA A 70 0.44 -11.40 -28.07
N ARG A 71 1.22 -10.58 -28.78
CA ARG A 71 2.10 -9.57 -28.16
C ARG A 71 1.32 -8.50 -27.41
N ARG A 72 0.25 -7.96 -27.99
CA ARG A 72 -0.61 -6.92 -27.35
C ARG A 72 -1.36 -7.45 -26.13
N GLU A 73 -1.76 -8.72 -26.13
CA GLU A 73 -2.36 -9.37 -24.96
C GLU A 73 -1.40 -9.33 -23.75
N LEU A 74 -0.09 -9.46 -23.99
CA LEU A 74 0.92 -9.35 -22.93
C LEU A 74 1.13 -7.90 -22.47
N GLU A 75 0.99 -6.89 -23.33
CA GLU A 75 1.17 -5.46 -22.95
C GLU A 75 0.23 -5.00 -21.83
N ALA A 76 -0.97 -5.59 -21.77
CA ALA A 76 -1.99 -5.31 -20.76
C ALA A 76 -1.84 -6.14 -19.48
N ASP A 77 -0.98 -7.17 -19.49
CA ASP A 77 -0.80 -8.09 -18.37
C ASP A 77 0.23 -7.52 -17.38
N ASN A 78 0.07 -7.79 -16.08
CA ASN A 78 1.00 -7.33 -15.04
C ASN A 78 2.05 -8.40 -14.68
N ASP A 79 1.89 -9.66 -15.11
CA ASP A 79 2.89 -10.70 -14.88
C ASP A 79 3.93 -10.74 -16.02
N TYR A 80 4.86 -9.79 -16.00
CA TYR A 80 5.95 -9.71 -16.98
C TYR A 80 7.03 -10.78 -16.82
N THR A 81 7.03 -11.57 -15.74
CA THR A 81 8.03 -12.63 -15.53
C THR A 81 7.81 -13.83 -16.46
N THR A 82 6.58 -14.03 -16.94
CA THR A 82 6.17 -15.17 -17.77
C THR A 82 5.92 -14.82 -19.23
N TYR A 83 6.10 -13.55 -19.63
CA TYR A 83 5.80 -13.05 -20.97
C TYR A 83 6.46 -13.86 -22.09
N GLU A 84 7.77 -14.11 -22.00
CA GLU A 84 8.49 -14.84 -23.04
C GLU A 84 7.93 -16.26 -23.21
N GLN A 85 7.76 -16.98 -22.11
CA GLN A 85 7.26 -18.35 -22.13
C GLN A 85 5.86 -18.43 -22.73
N ARG A 86 4.96 -17.52 -22.31
CA ARG A 86 3.58 -17.45 -22.81
C ARG A 86 3.55 -17.08 -24.29
N PHE A 87 4.39 -16.13 -24.72
CA PHE A 87 4.50 -15.79 -26.13
C PHE A 87 5.02 -16.95 -26.98
N GLN A 88 6.06 -17.66 -26.53
CA GLN A 88 6.61 -18.82 -27.24
C GLN A 88 5.60 -19.95 -27.36
N GLN A 89 4.86 -20.26 -26.28
CA GLN A 89 3.77 -21.22 -26.31
C GLN A 89 2.71 -20.82 -27.34
N LYS A 90 2.28 -19.56 -27.33
CA LYS A 90 1.27 -19.07 -28.26
C LYS A 90 1.76 -19.05 -29.71
N ALA A 91 3.00 -18.64 -29.94
CA ALA A 91 3.63 -18.64 -31.25
C ALA A 91 3.74 -20.07 -31.81
N GLN A 92 4.03 -21.06 -30.97
CA GLN A 92 4.07 -22.48 -31.36
C GLN A 92 2.67 -23.03 -31.68
N GLU A 93 1.66 -22.71 -30.88
CA GLU A 93 0.26 -23.08 -31.15
C GLU A 93 -0.20 -22.53 -32.50
N LEU A 94 0.02 -21.23 -32.73
CA LEU A 94 -0.30 -20.57 -34.00
C LEU A 94 0.48 -21.20 -35.14
N ARG A 95 1.78 -21.48 -34.94
CA ARG A 95 2.63 -22.11 -35.95
C ARG A 95 2.04 -23.45 -36.41
N ASN A 96 1.70 -24.33 -35.47
CA ASN A 96 1.11 -25.64 -35.76
C ASN A 96 -0.23 -25.50 -36.50
N THR A 97 -1.08 -24.59 -36.02
CA THR A 97 -2.42 -24.33 -36.60
C THR A 97 -2.35 -23.91 -38.07
N TYR A 98 -1.40 -23.01 -38.41
CA TYR A 98 -1.25 -22.54 -39.79
C TYR A 98 -0.50 -23.54 -40.68
N ALA A 99 0.46 -24.30 -40.12
CA ALA A 99 1.14 -25.38 -40.86
C ALA A 99 0.16 -26.47 -41.32
N GLU A 100 -0.82 -26.83 -40.49
CA GLU A 100 -1.84 -27.85 -40.81
C GLU A 100 -2.76 -27.43 -41.96
N ARG A 101 -2.97 -26.12 -42.14
CA ARG A 101 -3.84 -25.57 -43.21
C ARG A 101 -3.17 -25.53 -44.58
N LEU A 102 -1.86 -25.77 -44.67
CA LEU A 102 -1.12 -25.72 -45.91
C LEU A 102 -1.23 -27.03 -46.70
N SER A 103 -1.61 -26.90 -47.96
CA SER A 103 -1.96 -28.00 -48.86
C SER A 103 -0.85 -29.04 -49.09
N SER A 104 0.43 -28.62 -49.08
CA SER A 104 1.57 -29.47 -49.47
C SER A 104 2.70 -29.50 -48.43
N PRO A 105 3.39 -30.63 -48.24
CA PRO A 105 4.58 -30.73 -47.39
C PRO A 105 5.70 -29.74 -47.76
N ALA A 106 5.84 -29.41 -49.05
CA ALA A 106 6.81 -28.42 -49.50
C ALA A 106 6.44 -27.00 -49.04
N HIS A 107 5.15 -26.64 -49.08
CA HIS A 107 4.65 -25.34 -48.60
C HIS A 107 4.86 -25.24 -47.10
N ARG A 108 4.54 -26.32 -46.37
CA ARG A 108 4.75 -26.40 -44.93
C ARG A 108 6.19 -26.14 -44.54
N ARG A 109 7.17 -26.76 -45.21
CA ARG A 109 8.60 -26.53 -44.92
C ARG A 109 9.00 -25.08 -45.15
N LEU A 110 8.63 -24.52 -46.29
CA LEU A 110 9.03 -23.16 -46.69
C LEU A 110 8.39 -22.11 -45.77
N TRP A 111 7.11 -22.27 -45.46
CA TRP A 111 6.39 -21.40 -44.53
C TRP A 111 6.90 -21.54 -43.09
N THR A 112 7.18 -22.75 -42.62
CA THR A 112 7.67 -23.01 -41.26
C THR A 112 8.97 -22.26 -40.97
N GLN A 113 9.92 -22.24 -41.92
CA GLN A 113 11.17 -21.49 -41.76
C GLN A 113 10.94 -19.99 -41.60
N ARG A 114 9.96 -19.43 -42.32
CA ARG A 114 9.59 -18.00 -42.20
C ARG A 114 8.87 -17.72 -40.89
N ALA A 115 7.96 -18.60 -40.48
CA ALA A 115 7.25 -18.50 -39.22
C ALA A 115 8.23 -18.53 -38.02
N ASP A 116 9.26 -19.37 -38.07
CA ASP A 116 10.29 -19.45 -37.03
C ASP A 116 11.09 -18.14 -36.91
N ALA A 117 11.43 -17.51 -38.03
CA ALA A 117 12.10 -16.21 -38.03
C ALA A 117 11.20 -15.10 -37.45
N GLN A 118 9.91 -15.09 -37.80
CA GLN A 118 8.94 -14.13 -37.26
C GLN A 118 8.70 -14.34 -35.76
N ALA A 119 8.58 -15.58 -35.31
CA ALA A 119 8.44 -15.92 -33.89
C ALA A 119 9.68 -15.51 -33.08
N ALA A 120 10.89 -15.69 -33.63
CA ALA A 120 12.12 -15.24 -33.01
C ALA A 120 12.16 -13.70 -32.88
N GLN A 121 11.76 -12.96 -33.92
CA GLN A 121 11.67 -11.50 -33.86
C GLN A 121 10.63 -11.03 -32.82
N GLY A 122 9.45 -11.66 -32.79
CA GLY A 122 8.42 -11.38 -31.79
C GLY A 122 8.89 -11.66 -30.36
N THR A 123 9.67 -12.74 -30.15
CA THR A 123 10.26 -13.08 -28.85
C THR A 123 11.21 -11.98 -28.36
N VAL A 124 12.03 -11.41 -29.23
CA VAL A 124 12.91 -10.26 -28.89
C VAL A 124 12.06 -9.06 -28.46
N GLN A 125 11.02 -8.72 -29.22
CA GLN A 125 10.12 -7.60 -28.87
C GLN A 125 9.42 -7.80 -27.52
N VAL A 126 9.03 -9.04 -27.21
CA VAL A 126 8.40 -9.40 -25.92
C VAL A 126 9.40 -9.35 -24.77
N ARG A 127 10.64 -9.78 -24.96
CA ARG A 127 11.72 -9.61 -23.95
C ARG A 127 11.97 -8.13 -23.66
N ASP A 128 12.02 -7.30 -24.69
CA ASP A 128 12.20 -5.85 -24.53
C ASP A 128 11.00 -5.19 -23.84
N LEU A 129 9.78 -5.67 -24.11
CA LEU A 129 8.58 -5.25 -23.40
C LEU A 129 8.63 -5.65 -21.91
N ALA A 130 8.96 -6.90 -21.59
CA ALA A 130 9.10 -7.37 -20.21
C ALA A 130 10.15 -6.57 -19.44
N ARG A 131 11.30 -6.29 -20.08
CA ARG A 131 12.35 -5.45 -19.50
C ARG A 131 11.86 -4.03 -19.23
N ARG A 132 11.16 -3.40 -20.18
CA ARG A 132 10.60 -2.05 -20.00
C ARG A 132 9.61 -2.00 -18.84
N LYS A 133 8.66 -2.94 -18.77
CA LYS A 133 7.70 -3.06 -17.67
C LYS A 133 8.37 -3.29 -16.32
N SER A 134 9.42 -4.12 -16.27
CA SER A 134 10.21 -4.34 -15.06
C SER A 134 10.94 -3.07 -14.59
N ILE A 135 11.50 -2.30 -15.52
CA ILE A 135 12.13 -1.00 -15.23
C ILE A 135 11.07 -0.02 -14.71
N GLU A 136 9.95 0.12 -15.40
CA GLU A 136 8.84 1.01 -14.99
C GLU A 136 8.31 0.64 -13.59
N GLY A 137 8.10 -0.64 -13.31
CA GLY A 137 7.67 -1.12 -12.00
C GLY A 137 8.69 -0.85 -10.90
N ALA A 138 9.98 -1.04 -11.18
CA ALA A 138 11.05 -0.73 -10.23
C ALA A 138 11.16 0.76 -9.94
N VAL A 139 11.07 1.61 -10.97
CA VAL A 139 11.07 3.09 -10.83
C VAL A 139 9.85 3.54 -10.03
N SER A 140 8.66 3.02 -10.35
CA SER A 140 7.43 3.31 -9.59
C SER A 140 7.57 2.92 -8.11
N GLY A 141 8.16 1.76 -7.82
CA GLY A 141 8.44 1.32 -6.45
C GLY A 141 9.37 2.26 -5.69
N VAL A 142 10.41 2.79 -6.35
CA VAL A 142 11.30 3.80 -5.75
C VAL A 142 10.57 5.10 -5.47
N VAL A 143 9.71 5.56 -6.38
CA VAL A 143 8.91 6.79 -6.18
C VAL A 143 7.93 6.61 -5.01
N GLN A 144 7.23 5.49 -4.94
CA GLN A 144 6.28 5.20 -3.85
C GLN A 144 6.99 5.12 -2.49
N LEU A 145 8.13 4.43 -2.43
CA LEU A 145 8.93 4.36 -1.20
C LEU A 145 9.48 5.74 -0.82
N GLY A 146 9.87 6.56 -1.79
CA GLY A 146 10.29 7.93 -1.57
C GLY A 146 9.19 8.80 -0.95
N ALA A 147 7.96 8.69 -1.46
CA ALA A 147 6.80 9.39 -0.91
C ALA A 147 6.48 8.94 0.51
N ALA A 148 6.48 7.63 0.77
CA ALA A 148 6.26 7.07 2.11
C ALA A 148 7.35 7.50 3.11
N ALA A 149 8.61 7.56 2.66
CA ALA A 149 9.70 8.06 3.49
C ALA A 149 9.52 9.55 3.82
N GLN A 150 9.08 10.37 2.84
CA GLN A 150 8.79 11.79 3.06
C GLN A 150 7.66 12.00 4.07
N GLU A 151 6.57 11.25 3.96
CA GLU A 151 5.43 11.31 4.90
C GLU A 151 5.89 11.04 6.34
N ILE A 152 6.72 10.00 6.54
CA ILE A 152 7.25 9.65 7.86
C ILE A 152 8.25 10.71 8.36
N ILE A 153 9.05 11.31 7.47
CA ILE A 153 9.98 12.39 7.84
C ILE A 153 9.21 13.65 8.25
N ASP A 154 8.06 13.91 7.63
CA ASP A 154 7.19 15.06 7.89
C ASP A 154 6.32 14.90 9.13
N ASP A 155 6.13 13.68 9.62
CA ASP A 155 5.45 13.41 10.87
C ASP A 155 6.33 13.79 12.08
N ASP A 156 5.97 14.90 12.73
CA ASP A 156 6.62 15.37 13.97
C ASP A 156 6.43 14.40 15.15
N GLY A 157 5.43 13.51 15.09
CA GLY A 157 5.21 12.46 16.10
C GLY A 157 6.05 11.20 15.86
N ALA A 158 6.64 11.04 14.68
CA ALA A 158 7.42 9.86 14.35
C ALA A 158 8.79 9.86 15.09
N PRO A 159 9.20 8.73 15.69
CA PRO A 159 10.52 8.62 16.30
C PRO A 159 11.64 8.84 15.27
N GLU A 160 12.71 9.52 15.68
CA GLU A 160 13.88 9.77 14.80
C GLU A 160 14.47 8.48 14.24
N SER A 161 14.49 7.40 15.03
CA SER A 161 14.96 6.08 14.60
C SER A 161 14.14 5.51 13.43
N LEU A 162 12.82 5.75 13.42
CA LEU A 162 11.94 5.34 12.33
C LEU A 162 12.24 6.16 11.08
N GLN A 163 12.40 7.47 11.21
CA GLN A 163 12.72 8.36 10.08
C GLN A 163 14.06 8.01 9.43
N VAL A 164 15.10 7.77 10.24
CA VAL A 164 16.42 7.35 9.75
C VAL A 164 16.36 5.98 9.07
N SER A 165 15.60 5.04 9.64
CA SER A 165 15.38 3.72 9.04
C SER A 165 14.71 3.81 7.66
N GLN A 166 13.74 4.70 7.48
CA GLN A 166 13.08 4.92 6.19
C GLN A 166 14.00 5.56 5.17
N LEU A 167 14.78 6.56 5.57
CA LEU A 167 15.81 7.16 4.72
C LEU A 167 16.83 6.12 4.23
N GLN A 168 17.29 5.24 5.13
CA GLN A 168 18.20 4.15 4.78
C GLN A 168 17.55 3.12 3.85
N SER A 169 16.28 2.78 4.08
CA SER A 169 15.51 1.86 3.23
C SER A 169 15.35 2.43 1.82
N TYR A 170 15.02 3.71 1.70
CA TYR A 170 14.97 4.43 0.43
C TYR A 170 16.33 4.41 -0.28
N ALA A 171 17.41 4.78 0.42
CA ALA A 171 18.75 4.79 -0.15
C ALA A 171 19.21 3.39 -0.60
N HIS A 172 18.88 2.34 0.17
CA HIS A 172 19.18 0.97 -0.21
C HIS A 172 18.42 0.55 -1.48
N MET A 173 17.14 0.90 -1.59
CA MET A 173 16.32 0.62 -2.77
C MET A 173 16.87 1.31 -4.02
N VAL A 174 17.23 2.61 -3.91
CA VAL A 174 17.83 3.36 -5.02
C VAL A 174 19.15 2.71 -5.45
N ARG A 175 20.07 2.45 -4.51
CA ARG A 175 21.37 1.81 -4.82
C ARG A 175 21.22 0.41 -5.41
N SER A 176 20.24 -0.37 -4.95
CA SER A 176 19.91 -1.67 -5.52
C SER A 176 19.47 -1.53 -6.98
N ASN A 177 18.61 -0.56 -7.31
CA ASN A 177 18.17 -0.32 -8.69
C ASN A 177 19.27 0.27 -9.59
N VAL A 178 20.20 1.06 -9.04
CA VAL A 178 21.42 1.48 -9.74
C VAL A 178 22.30 0.27 -10.08
N SER A 179 22.53 -0.63 -9.11
CA SER A 179 23.34 -1.83 -9.35
C SER A 179 22.75 -2.79 -10.41
N ARG A 180 21.42 -2.75 -10.58
CA ARG A 180 20.69 -3.51 -11.61
C ARG A 180 20.69 -2.83 -12.98
N GLY A 181 21.24 -1.61 -13.08
CA GLY A 181 21.23 -0.82 -14.31
C GLY A 181 19.85 -0.28 -14.69
N ILE A 182 18.93 -0.19 -13.72
CA ILE A 182 17.58 0.34 -13.92
C ILE A 182 17.60 1.87 -13.82
N ILE A 183 18.34 2.40 -12.86
CA ILE A 183 18.53 3.84 -12.63
C ILE A 183 19.98 4.19 -12.97
N PRO A 184 20.25 5.27 -13.75
CA PRO A 184 21.61 5.76 -13.96
C PRO A 184 22.30 6.09 -12.64
N ALA A 185 23.63 5.89 -12.55
CA ALA A 185 24.38 6.14 -11.31
C ALA A 185 24.21 7.58 -10.81
N ASP A 186 24.36 8.57 -11.70
CA ASP A 186 24.21 10.00 -11.39
C ASP A 186 22.79 10.35 -10.90
N ASP A 187 21.77 9.69 -11.44
CA ASP A 187 20.38 9.89 -11.00
C ASP A 187 20.17 9.29 -9.61
N GLY A 188 20.69 8.08 -9.38
CA GLY A 188 20.60 7.43 -8.08
C GLY A 188 21.30 8.21 -6.97
N GLU A 189 22.49 8.74 -7.24
CA GLU A 189 23.20 9.62 -6.29
C GLU A 189 22.40 10.89 -5.99
N ARG A 190 21.85 11.56 -7.02
CA ARG A 190 21.00 12.75 -6.84
C ARG A 190 19.75 12.46 -6.03
N MET A 191 19.08 11.33 -6.27
CA MET A 191 17.88 10.93 -5.54
C MET A 191 18.16 10.73 -4.05
N VAL A 192 19.23 10.00 -3.71
CA VAL A 192 19.64 9.79 -2.31
C VAL A 192 20.04 11.11 -1.66
N ALA A 193 20.87 11.91 -2.31
CA ALA A 193 21.32 13.20 -1.77
C ALA A 193 20.15 14.17 -1.53
N THR A 194 19.16 14.20 -2.43
CA THR A 194 17.97 15.05 -2.28
C THR A 194 17.15 14.64 -1.04
N MET A 195 16.94 13.34 -0.83
CA MET A 195 16.20 12.85 0.33
C MET A 195 16.97 13.06 1.64
N GLU A 196 18.29 12.89 1.64
CA GLU A 196 19.14 13.19 2.81
C GLU A 196 19.11 14.70 3.14
N GLN A 197 19.18 15.56 2.14
CA GLN A 197 19.07 17.01 2.32
C GLN A 197 17.67 17.40 2.84
N TYR A 198 16.62 16.76 2.34
CA TYR A 198 15.26 16.94 2.83
C TYR A 198 15.14 16.62 4.32
N TYR A 199 15.61 15.44 4.71
CA TYR A 199 15.65 15.02 6.12
C TYR A 199 16.42 16.00 7.00
N ARG A 200 17.62 16.44 6.59
CA ARG A 200 18.42 17.41 7.36
C ARG A 200 17.69 18.75 7.53
N THR A 201 17.05 19.23 6.47
CA THR A 201 16.30 20.49 6.51
C THR A 201 15.11 20.40 7.46
N ARG A 202 14.37 19.28 7.43
CA ARG A 202 13.27 19.02 8.36
C ARG A 202 13.73 18.86 9.80
N ALA A 203 14.85 18.17 10.04
CA ALA A 203 15.46 18.07 11.36
C ALA A 203 15.89 19.44 11.92
N GLU A 204 16.50 20.30 11.10
CA GLU A 204 16.83 21.69 11.48
C GLU A 204 15.55 22.44 11.86
N GLN A 205 14.50 22.39 11.03
CA GLN A 205 13.23 23.05 11.31
C GLN A 205 12.60 22.60 12.64
N ARG A 206 12.53 21.29 12.89
CA ARG A 206 12.00 20.76 14.16
C ARG A 206 12.82 21.21 15.36
N SER A 207 14.16 21.22 15.23
CA SER A 207 15.03 21.70 16.30
C SER A 207 14.81 23.19 16.59
N LEU A 208 14.55 24.01 15.55
CA LEU A 208 14.22 25.42 15.69
C LEU A 208 12.87 25.62 16.38
N VAL A 209 11.83 24.88 15.96
CA VAL A 209 10.49 24.95 16.56
C VAL A 209 10.52 24.50 18.03
N ALA A 210 11.14 23.36 18.32
CA ALA A 210 11.29 22.88 19.69
C ALA A 210 12.15 23.81 20.57
N GLY A 211 13.13 24.50 19.98
CA GLY A 211 13.89 25.56 20.65
C GLY A 211 13.03 26.79 20.96
N ALA A 212 12.27 27.26 19.97
CA ALA A 212 11.35 28.40 20.09
C ALA A 212 10.27 28.14 21.16
N GLN A 213 9.67 26.94 21.16
CA GLN A 213 8.68 26.53 22.13
C GLN A 213 9.24 26.54 23.56
N ARG A 214 10.43 25.96 23.77
CA ARG A 214 11.09 25.97 25.09
C ARG A 214 11.40 27.37 25.58
N ALA A 215 11.84 28.26 24.68
CA ALA A 215 12.08 29.66 25.01
C ALA A 215 10.77 30.36 25.39
N ALA A 216 9.70 30.16 24.61
CA ALA A 216 8.38 30.69 24.93
C ALA A 216 7.87 30.17 26.29
N ASP A 217 7.96 28.87 26.55
CA ASP A 217 7.56 28.28 27.83
C ASP A 217 8.32 28.90 29.01
N ALA A 218 9.63 29.12 28.88
CA ALA A 218 10.42 29.81 29.91
C ALA A 218 9.95 31.25 30.15
N VAL A 219 9.67 32.00 29.08
CA VAL A 219 9.18 33.40 29.13
C VAL A 219 7.79 33.50 29.75
N PHE A 220 6.91 32.53 29.50
CA PHE A 220 5.57 32.49 30.09
C PHE A 220 5.54 31.90 31.50
N ALA A 221 6.56 31.15 31.90
CA ALA A 221 6.73 30.68 33.26
C ALA A 221 7.25 31.77 34.22
N ASP A 222 7.92 32.82 33.72
CA ASP A 222 8.39 33.94 34.55
C ASP A 222 7.26 34.96 34.81
N PRO A 223 6.74 35.09 36.04
CA PRO A 223 5.67 36.02 36.37
C PRO A 223 6.10 37.49 36.34
N ARG A 224 7.40 37.79 36.30
CA ARG A 224 7.93 39.17 36.23
C ARG A 224 7.77 39.78 34.85
N LEU A 225 7.67 38.96 33.81
CA LEU A 225 7.53 39.40 32.42
C LEU A 225 6.05 39.56 32.08
N VAL A 226 5.52 40.78 32.24
CA VAL A 226 4.09 41.06 32.08
C VAL A 226 3.75 41.51 30.66
N THR A 227 4.56 42.40 30.08
CA THR A 227 4.29 42.98 28.76
C THR A 227 4.94 42.15 27.64
N LEU A 228 4.46 42.34 26.41
CA LEU A 228 5.10 41.73 25.24
C LEU A 228 6.55 42.18 25.09
N ASP A 229 6.85 43.46 25.33
CA ASP A 229 8.21 44.00 25.21
C ASP A 229 9.16 43.38 26.24
N ASP A 230 8.71 43.16 27.49
CA ASP A 230 9.51 42.47 28.52
C ASP A 230 9.84 41.03 28.08
N LYS A 231 8.83 40.33 27.54
CA LYS A 231 8.93 38.96 27.06
C LYS A 231 9.88 38.83 25.87
N LEU A 232 9.77 39.71 24.88
CA LEU A 232 10.68 39.77 23.74
C LEU A 232 12.10 40.19 24.15
N GLY A 233 12.21 41.12 25.10
CA GLY A 233 13.49 41.52 25.70
C GLY A 233 14.23 40.34 26.33
N TRP A 234 13.50 39.47 27.05
CA TRP A 234 14.07 38.23 27.60
C TRP A 234 14.58 37.30 26.50
N VAL A 235 13.79 37.08 25.43
CA VAL A 235 14.20 36.21 24.31
C VAL A 235 15.49 36.74 23.66
N ARG A 236 15.59 38.05 23.42
CA ARG A 236 16.79 38.67 22.83
C ARG A 236 18.04 38.50 23.67
N GLN A 237 17.90 38.53 25.00
CA GLN A 237 19.02 38.38 25.93
C GLN A 237 19.46 36.92 26.11
N ASN A 238 18.52 35.97 26.06
CA ASN A 238 18.76 34.57 26.46
C ASN A 238 18.84 33.59 25.29
N VAL A 239 18.32 33.96 24.11
CA VAL A 239 18.38 33.13 22.90
C VAL A 239 19.46 33.68 21.96
N PRO A 240 20.42 32.84 21.51
CA PRO A 240 21.45 33.25 20.56
C PRO A 240 20.87 33.85 19.29
N GLU A 241 21.57 34.84 18.71
CA GLU A 241 21.13 35.51 17.49
C GLU A 241 21.05 34.56 16.30
N GLY A 242 20.05 34.76 15.44
CA GLY A 242 19.80 33.95 14.25
C GLY A 242 18.37 33.42 14.17
N LYS A 243 18.18 32.36 13.37
CA LYS A 243 16.85 31.78 13.09
C LYS A 243 16.11 31.33 14.37
N ALA A 244 16.83 30.83 15.37
CA ALA A 244 16.24 30.37 16.63
C ALA A 244 15.64 31.52 17.45
N ARG A 245 16.30 32.69 17.49
CA ARG A 245 15.75 33.89 18.14
C ARG A 245 14.52 34.40 17.42
N ALA A 246 14.57 34.53 16.09
CA ALA A 246 13.42 34.97 15.31
C ALA A 246 12.19 34.06 15.53
N ALA A 247 12.38 32.74 15.46
CA ALA A 247 11.30 31.78 15.72
C ALA A 247 10.76 31.87 17.16
N ALA A 248 11.62 32.09 18.15
CA ALA A 248 11.20 32.28 19.54
C ALA A 248 10.43 33.60 19.76
N GLU A 249 10.87 34.70 19.14
CA GLU A 249 10.18 35.99 19.18
C GLU A 249 8.77 35.87 18.55
N ASP A 250 8.67 35.21 17.39
CA ASP A 250 7.40 34.97 16.70
C ASP A 250 6.44 34.13 17.56
N GLU A 251 6.90 33.02 18.14
CA GLU A 251 6.07 32.16 19.00
C GLU A 251 5.59 32.91 20.25
N VAL A 252 6.48 33.69 20.89
CA VAL A 252 6.11 34.52 22.05
C VAL A 252 5.05 35.56 21.67
N ALA A 253 5.22 36.25 20.54
CA ALA A 253 4.27 37.24 20.05
C ALA A 253 2.91 36.61 19.73
N GLN A 254 2.89 35.47 19.03
CA GLN A 254 1.66 34.74 18.72
C GLN A 254 0.94 34.25 19.98
N ARG A 255 1.66 33.68 20.94
CA ARG A 255 1.07 33.19 22.19
C ARG A 255 0.56 34.33 23.06
N PHE A 256 1.26 35.47 23.10
CA PHE A 256 0.80 36.67 23.78
C PHE A 256 -0.49 37.20 23.16
N GLN A 257 -0.57 37.27 21.83
CA GLN A 257 -1.77 37.68 21.12
C GLN A 257 -2.94 36.75 21.40
N ARG A 258 -2.72 35.42 21.40
CA ARG A 258 -3.73 34.41 21.77
C ARG A 258 -4.23 34.62 23.20
N GLN A 259 -3.35 34.88 24.17
CA GLN A 259 -3.75 35.18 25.54
C GLN A 259 -4.54 36.48 25.67
N ARG A 260 -4.19 37.51 24.89
CA ARG A 260 -4.90 38.79 24.91
C ARG A 260 -6.33 38.64 24.40
N VAL A 261 -6.49 37.99 23.25
CA VAL A 261 -7.82 37.69 22.68
C VAL A 261 -8.65 36.86 23.65
N ALA A 262 -8.08 35.81 24.25
CA ALA A 262 -8.80 34.98 25.23
C ALA A 262 -9.23 35.78 26.49
N ARG A 263 -8.41 36.75 26.95
CA ARG A 263 -8.79 37.65 28.05
C ARG A 263 -9.90 38.62 27.65
N GLU A 264 -9.81 39.21 26.47
CA GLU A 264 -10.85 40.10 25.93
C GLU A 264 -12.18 39.34 25.80
N GLU A 265 -12.16 38.12 25.28
CA GLU A 265 -13.34 37.25 25.19
C GLU A 265 -13.90 36.87 26.57
N SER A 266 -13.05 36.52 27.53
CA SER A 266 -13.47 36.24 28.91
C SER A 266 -14.11 37.46 29.58
N GLN A 267 -13.51 38.65 29.42
CA GLN A 267 -14.05 39.88 29.99
C GLN A 267 -15.40 40.27 29.37
N GLU A 268 -15.56 40.06 28.06
CA GLU A 268 -16.84 40.31 27.39
C GLU A 268 -17.90 39.30 27.84
N GLN A 269 -17.54 38.03 28.05
CA GLN A 269 -18.44 37.03 28.64
C GLN A 269 -18.86 37.40 30.07
N ASP A 270 -17.93 37.84 30.91
CA ASP A 270 -18.21 38.31 32.27
C ASP A 270 -19.11 39.55 32.26
N ARG A 271 -18.88 40.48 31.34
CA ARG A 271 -19.72 41.66 31.15
C ARG A 271 -21.13 41.29 30.70
N ILE A 272 -21.28 40.35 29.77
CA ILE A 272 -22.58 39.82 29.34
C ILE A 272 -23.28 39.13 30.52
N ALA A 273 -22.55 38.37 31.34
CA ALA A 273 -23.09 37.70 32.52
C ALA A 273 -23.58 38.71 33.57
N PHE A 274 -22.78 39.76 33.83
CA PHE A 274 -23.15 40.85 34.72
C PHE A 274 -24.41 41.59 34.23
N MET A 275 -24.45 41.97 32.95
CA MET A 275 -25.61 42.63 32.33
C MET A 275 -26.88 41.76 32.38
N ARG A 276 -26.76 40.43 32.32
CA ARG A 276 -27.91 39.50 32.48
C ARG A 276 -28.39 39.41 33.92
N ALA A 277 -27.48 39.45 34.88
CA ALA A 277 -27.83 39.47 36.30
C ALA A 277 -28.53 40.78 36.71
N GLU A 278 -28.10 41.90 36.14
CA GLU A 278 -28.63 43.24 36.47
C GLU A 278 -30.03 43.50 35.85
N ASN A 279 -30.35 42.87 34.70
CA ASN A 279 -31.63 43.05 34.00
C ASN A 279 -32.79 42.14 34.49
N GLY A 280 -32.67 41.52 35.67
CA GLY A 280 -33.85 41.06 36.41
C GLY A 280 -34.29 39.60 36.28
N ASP A 281 -33.39 38.65 35.99
CA ASP A 281 -33.68 37.20 36.13
C ASP A 281 -33.36 36.69 37.56
N GLY A 282 -33.80 37.49 38.55
CA GLY A 282 -33.48 37.32 39.95
C GLY A 282 -34.17 36.13 40.59
N THR A 283 -33.42 35.08 40.91
CA THR A 283 -33.56 34.34 42.18
C THR A 283 -32.20 33.78 42.58
N LEU A 284 -31.90 33.79 43.88
CA LEU A 284 -30.65 33.28 44.48
C LEU A 284 -30.36 31.78 44.20
N ASP A 285 -31.29 31.06 43.57
CA ASP A 285 -31.06 29.72 43.02
C ASP A 285 -30.18 29.73 41.75
N GLY A 286 -30.09 30.87 41.06
CA GLY A 286 -29.23 31.06 39.88
C GLY A 286 -27.74 31.13 40.21
N ALA A 287 -27.35 31.60 41.40
CA ALA A 287 -25.95 31.65 41.83
C ALA A 287 -25.42 30.26 42.23
N THR A 288 -26.26 29.43 42.84
CA THR A 288 -25.94 28.02 43.16
C THR A 288 -25.95 27.17 41.90
N ARG A 289 -26.86 27.44 40.95
CA ARG A 289 -26.83 26.85 39.62
C ARG A 289 -25.58 27.26 38.87
N ALA A 290 -25.19 28.53 38.87
CA ALA A 290 -23.95 29.01 38.25
C ALA A 290 -22.67 28.39 38.87
N ARG A 291 -22.70 28.04 40.16
CA ARG A 291 -21.59 27.32 40.82
C ARG A 291 -21.54 25.83 40.45
N ILE A 292 -22.70 25.19 40.23
CA ILE A 292 -22.79 23.83 39.66
C ILE A 292 -22.45 23.83 38.16
N GLU A 293 -22.75 24.91 37.44
CA GLU A 293 -22.33 25.13 36.05
C GLU A 293 -20.82 25.45 35.93
N GLN A 294 -20.16 25.88 37.02
CA GLN A 294 -18.73 26.16 37.10
C GLN A 294 -17.84 24.92 37.25
N GLU A 295 -18.35 23.78 37.73
CA GLU A 295 -17.55 22.56 37.92
C GLU A 295 -17.39 21.72 36.64
N GLN A 296 -18.10 22.05 35.55
CA GLN A 296 -17.88 21.51 34.20
C GLN A 296 -18.19 22.57 33.12
N PRO A 297 -17.30 23.56 32.91
CA PRO A 297 -17.53 24.67 31.99
C PRO A 297 -17.77 24.19 30.54
N ASP A 298 -17.09 23.14 30.11
CA ASP A 298 -17.13 22.65 28.73
C ASP A 298 -18.50 22.05 28.35
N PHE A 299 -19.18 21.38 29.29
CA PHE A 299 -20.41 20.66 28.99
C PHE A 299 -21.61 21.61 28.78
N ILE A 300 -21.63 22.74 29.48
CA ILE A 300 -22.73 23.71 29.41
C ILE A 300 -22.48 24.76 28.34
N GLN A 301 -21.22 25.12 28.07
CA GLN A 301 -20.87 25.88 26.86
C GLN A 301 -21.22 25.08 25.61
N GLN A 302 -20.83 23.80 25.51
CA GLN A 302 -21.20 22.93 24.38
C GLN A 302 -22.73 22.85 24.20
N ARG A 303 -23.50 22.70 25.28
CA ARG A 303 -24.97 22.60 25.18
C ARG A 303 -25.66 23.93 24.85
N ARG A 304 -25.08 25.06 25.27
CA ARG A 304 -25.57 26.42 24.96
C ARG A 304 -25.15 26.85 23.55
N GLU A 305 -23.98 26.48 23.08
CA GLU A 305 -23.52 26.66 21.70
C GLU A 305 -24.31 25.78 20.74
N TYR A 306 -24.58 24.52 21.12
CA TYR A 306 -25.46 23.62 20.37
C TYR A 306 -26.91 24.14 20.30
N ARG A 307 -27.46 24.68 21.40
CA ARG A 307 -28.78 25.34 21.34
C ARG A 307 -28.78 26.64 20.54
N ARG A 308 -27.67 27.40 20.55
CA ARG A 308 -27.53 28.64 19.75
C ARG A 308 -27.28 28.34 18.28
N SER A 309 -26.58 27.27 17.91
CA SER A 309 -26.42 26.83 16.52
C SER A 309 -27.78 26.37 15.97
N LEU A 310 -28.53 25.58 16.75
CA LEU A 310 -29.90 25.15 16.41
C LEU A 310 -30.88 26.32 16.24
N TRP A 311 -30.73 27.42 16.98
CA TRP A 311 -31.58 28.61 16.85
C TRP A 311 -31.12 29.59 15.75
N ARG A 312 -29.80 29.71 15.49
CA ARG A 312 -29.25 30.59 14.44
C ARG A 312 -29.42 30.02 13.03
N GLN A 313 -29.55 28.71 12.90
CA GLN A 313 -29.63 28.02 11.60
C GLN A 313 -31.05 27.81 11.06
N GLY A 314 -32.09 28.43 11.65
CA GLY A 314 -33.42 28.54 11.06
C GLY A 314 -33.87 27.32 10.23
N VAL A 315 -34.15 26.18 10.88
CA VAL A 315 -34.88 25.02 10.28
C VAL A 315 -34.24 24.40 9.02
N ALA A 316 -33.00 24.72 8.67
CA ALA A 316 -32.27 24.02 7.62
C ALA A 316 -30.96 23.48 8.20
N ASP A 317 -31.06 22.32 8.85
CA ASP A 317 -30.23 21.14 8.59
C ASP A 317 -30.12 20.23 9.83
N VAL A 318 -31.25 19.57 10.13
CA VAL A 318 -31.33 18.55 11.20
C VAL A 318 -30.34 17.41 10.93
N GLU A 319 -29.94 17.17 9.69
CA GLU A 319 -28.96 16.12 9.34
C GLU A 319 -27.53 16.52 9.73
N THR A 320 -27.16 17.79 9.59
CA THR A 320 -25.83 18.26 9.99
C THR A 320 -25.66 18.28 11.51
N ALA A 321 -26.67 18.74 12.27
CA ALA A 321 -26.65 18.63 13.73
C ALA A 321 -26.66 17.17 14.22
N ARG A 322 -27.39 16.29 13.52
CA ARG A 322 -27.38 14.84 13.81
C ARG A 322 -26.03 14.21 13.49
N ARG A 323 -25.36 14.61 12.40
CA ARG A 323 -24.00 14.17 12.06
C ARG A 323 -22.97 14.62 13.10
N GLU A 324 -23.03 15.87 13.55
CA GLU A 324 -22.10 16.36 14.58
C GLU A 324 -22.32 15.66 15.93
N ALA A 325 -23.57 15.45 16.35
CA ALA A 325 -23.88 14.66 17.54
C ALA A 325 -23.43 13.20 17.41
N GLN A 326 -23.58 12.61 16.23
CA GLN A 326 -23.11 11.26 15.93
C GLN A 326 -21.57 11.18 15.95
N LEU A 327 -20.85 12.17 15.41
CA LEU A 327 -19.39 12.23 15.45
C LEU A 327 -18.85 12.41 16.87
N GLN A 328 -19.52 13.23 17.70
CA GLN A 328 -19.16 13.39 19.11
C GLN A 328 -19.41 12.12 19.93
N SER A 329 -20.53 11.44 19.69
CA SER A 329 -20.85 10.15 20.32
C SER A 329 -19.86 9.06 19.92
N GLN A 330 -19.47 9.01 18.65
CA GLN A 330 -18.44 8.10 18.14
C GLN A 330 -17.08 8.39 18.76
N SER A 331 -16.64 9.65 18.78
CA SER A 331 -15.37 10.04 19.40
C SER A 331 -15.31 9.72 20.89
N ALA A 332 -16.41 9.92 21.63
CA ALA A 332 -16.50 9.57 23.05
C ALA A 332 -16.44 8.05 23.27
N THR A 333 -17.08 7.27 22.40
CA THR A 333 -17.08 5.81 22.45
C THR A 333 -15.71 5.24 22.10
N ASP A 334 -15.08 5.76 21.06
CA ASP A 334 -13.73 5.37 20.63
C ASP A 334 -12.68 5.75 21.68
N GLY A 335 -12.83 6.91 22.31
CA GLY A 335 -12.01 7.32 23.45
C GLY A 335 -12.12 6.38 24.65
N LEU A 336 -13.36 5.99 25.03
CA LEU A 336 -13.58 5.02 26.12
C LEU A 336 -13.01 3.63 25.80
N ILE A 337 -13.10 3.19 24.55
CA ILE A 337 -12.53 1.92 24.08
C ILE A 337 -11.00 1.99 24.09
N ALA A 338 -10.41 3.05 23.54
CA ALA A 338 -8.97 3.24 23.51
C ALA A 338 -8.37 3.33 24.93
N ASP A 339 -9.02 4.08 25.83
CA ASP A 339 -8.63 4.16 27.24
C ASP A 339 -8.67 2.81 27.94
N ALA A 340 -9.70 2.01 27.67
CA ALA A 340 -9.83 0.66 28.22
C ALA A 340 -8.78 -0.30 27.64
N LEU A 341 -8.43 -0.18 26.36
CA LEU A 341 -7.40 -1.02 25.73
C LEU A 341 -5.99 -0.67 26.22
N ASN A 342 -5.75 0.60 26.55
CA ASN A 342 -4.44 1.09 27.01
C ASN A 342 -4.24 0.94 28.54
N ASP A 343 -5.31 0.79 29.32
CA ASP A 343 -5.25 0.63 30.79
C ASP A 343 -6.03 -0.62 31.28
N PRO A 344 -5.33 -1.69 31.72
CA PRO A 344 -5.95 -2.92 32.21
C PRO A 344 -6.93 -2.73 33.37
N ALA A 345 -6.73 -1.70 34.21
CA ALA A 345 -7.60 -1.41 35.34
C ALA A 345 -8.92 -0.78 34.88
N LYS A 346 -8.88 0.08 33.84
CA LYS A 346 -10.07 0.66 33.22
C LYS A 346 -10.87 -0.40 32.45
N LEU A 347 -10.20 -1.33 31.77
CA LEU A 347 -10.84 -2.48 31.12
C LEU A 347 -11.61 -3.33 32.13
N ARG A 348 -10.98 -3.68 33.26
CA ARG A 348 -11.65 -4.42 34.35
C ARG A 348 -12.87 -3.69 34.89
N ARG A 349 -12.75 -2.39 35.17
CA ARG A 349 -13.88 -1.57 35.65
C ARG A 349 -15.04 -1.53 34.65
N LEU A 350 -14.75 -1.44 33.36
CA LEU A 350 -15.77 -1.49 32.30
C LEU A 350 -16.43 -2.87 32.18
N MET A 351 -15.66 -3.94 32.36
CA MET A 351 -16.15 -5.32 32.37
C MET A 351 -17.04 -5.60 33.59
N GLU A 352 -16.64 -5.13 34.77
CA GLU A 352 -17.30 -5.34 36.06
C GLU A 352 -18.46 -4.36 36.34
N ALA A 353 -18.66 -3.36 35.47
CA ALA A 353 -19.70 -2.35 35.63
C ALA A 353 -21.09 -2.99 35.76
N THR A 354 -21.85 -2.57 36.77
CA THR A 354 -23.24 -3.04 36.98
C THR A 354 -24.13 -2.54 35.84
N PRO A 355 -25.28 -3.18 35.59
CA PRO A 355 -26.25 -2.71 34.59
C PRO A 355 -26.62 -1.24 34.77
N GLU A 356 -26.78 -0.74 36.02
CA GLU A 356 -27.09 0.67 36.27
C GLU A 356 -25.91 1.61 35.96
N GLN A 357 -24.66 1.18 36.21
CA GLN A 357 -23.47 1.96 35.87
C GLN A 357 -23.30 2.04 34.36
N LEU A 358 -23.54 0.94 33.65
CA LEU A 358 -23.53 0.91 32.18
C LEU A 358 -24.64 1.78 31.63
N GLN A 359 -25.84 1.71 32.19
CA GLN A 359 -26.95 2.56 31.76
C GLN A 359 -26.64 4.04 31.95
N ARG A 360 -25.90 4.43 33.00
CA ARG A 360 -25.41 5.83 33.17
C ARG A 360 -24.33 6.23 32.15
N ILE A 361 -23.46 5.29 31.76
CA ILE A 361 -22.42 5.51 30.75
C ILE A 361 -23.05 5.61 29.36
N THR A 362 -23.97 4.70 29.03
CA THR A 362 -24.63 4.63 27.72
C THR A 362 -25.76 5.63 27.55
N ALA A 363 -26.37 6.15 28.62
CA ALA A 363 -27.40 7.21 28.54
C ALA A 363 -26.87 8.53 27.97
N ARG A 364 -25.56 8.67 27.80
CA ARG A 364 -24.89 9.81 27.18
C ARG A 364 -24.44 9.55 25.74
N LEU A 365 -24.68 8.33 25.22
CA LEU A 365 -24.28 7.90 23.88
C LEU A 365 -25.52 7.76 22.98
N GLU A 366 -25.34 7.93 21.67
CA GLU A 366 -26.36 7.55 20.69
C GLU A 366 -26.63 6.02 20.76
N PRO A 367 -27.85 5.56 20.43
CA PRO A 367 -28.23 4.14 20.57
C PRO A 367 -27.28 3.17 19.87
N ASP A 368 -26.78 3.50 18.69
CA ASP A 368 -25.88 2.65 17.92
C ASP A 368 -24.48 2.55 18.55
N ASP A 369 -24.02 3.62 19.20
CA ASP A 369 -22.74 3.65 19.90
C ASP A 369 -22.81 2.98 21.27
N ALA A 370 -23.96 3.08 21.95
CA ALA A 370 -24.25 2.26 23.14
C ALA A 370 -24.25 0.76 22.80
N VAL A 371 -24.76 0.39 21.62
CA VAL A 371 -24.67 -0.98 21.09
C VAL A 371 -23.22 -1.35 20.78
N ARG A 372 -22.42 -0.47 20.16
CA ARG A 372 -20.97 -0.71 19.94
C ARG A 372 -20.20 -0.90 21.23
N LEU A 373 -20.43 -0.08 22.26
CA LEU A 373 -19.79 -0.22 23.57
C LEU A 373 -20.23 -1.52 24.27
N GLY A 374 -21.51 -1.87 24.15
CA GLY A 374 -22.05 -3.16 24.62
C GLY A 374 -21.41 -4.35 23.90
N GLN A 375 -21.22 -4.27 22.57
CA GLN A 375 -20.53 -5.27 21.77
C GLN A 375 -19.04 -5.35 22.12
N PHE A 376 -18.35 -4.23 22.35
CA PHE A 376 -16.96 -4.22 22.82
C PHE A 376 -16.82 -4.92 24.17
N ARG A 377 -17.72 -4.63 25.12
CA ARG A 377 -17.75 -5.32 26.42
C ARG A 377 -18.05 -6.82 26.27
N ALA A 378 -18.99 -7.18 25.39
CA ALA A 378 -19.32 -8.57 25.10
C ALA A 378 -18.13 -9.32 24.44
N ARG A 379 -17.40 -8.66 23.52
CA ARG A 379 -16.14 -9.13 22.91
C ARG A 379 -15.03 -9.31 23.96
N ALA A 380 -14.86 -8.35 24.87
CA ALA A 380 -13.87 -8.41 25.96
C ALA A 380 -14.20 -9.52 26.99
N LEU A 381 -15.49 -9.82 27.18
CA LEU A 381 -15.97 -10.93 28.02
C LEU A 381 -16.02 -12.28 27.29
N GLY A 382 -15.51 -12.36 26.05
CA GLY A 382 -15.50 -13.60 25.26
C GLY A 382 -16.89 -14.10 24.85
N ARG A 383 -17.90 -13.24 24.87
CA ARG A 383 -19.29 -13.53 24.47
C ARG A 383 -19.64 -12.75 23.20
N GLY A 384 -19.23 -13.27 22.04
CA GLY A 384 -19.64 -12.73 20.73
C GLY A 384 -18.59 -12.94 19.65
N GLY A 385 -18.64 -14.09 18.98
CA GLY A 385 -17.78 -14.43 17.85
C GLY A 385 -18.21 -13.73 16.57
N GLY A 386 -17.24 -13.17 15.86
CA GLY A 386 -17.31 -12.79 14.46
C GLY A 386 -15.93 -13.00 13.84
N ASP A 387 -15.89 -13.49 12.60
CA ASP A 387 -14.67 -13.92 11.89
C ASP A 387 -13.58 -12.82 11.86
N ASP A 388 -13.97 -11.55 11.89
CA ASP A 388 -13.06 -10.39 11.90
C ASP A 388 -12.30 -10.22 13.22
N ALA A 389 -12.93 -10.52 14.36
CA ALA A 389 -12.26 -10.43 15.67
C ALA A 389 -11.26 -11.58 15.86
N GLN A 390 -11.59 -12.76 15.31
CA GLN A 390 -10.67 -13.88 15.28
C GLN A 390 -9.50 -13.59 14.35
N ALA A 391 -9.73 -12.94 13.20
CA ALA A 391 -8.68 -12.50 12.30
C ALA A 391 -7.73 -11.47 12.95
N GLN A 392 -8.27 -10.46 13.62
CA GLN A 392 -7.47 -9.45 14.35
C GLN A 392 -6.68 -10.06 15.50
N LEU A 393 -7.26 -11.02 16.23
CA LEU A 393 -6.55 -11.73 17.28
C LEU A 393 -5.44 -12.63 16.70
N VAL A 394 -5.68 -13.31 15.58
CA VAL A 394 -4.65 -14.07 14.85
C VAL A 394 -3.52 -13.17 14.40
N GLU A 395 -3.82 -11.97 13.89
CA GLU A 395 -2.83 -11.00 13.44
C GLU A 395 -1.98 -10.48 14.60
N LYS A 396 -2.61 -10.15 15.74
CA LYS A 396 -1.90 -9.75 16.95
C LYS A 396 -0.98 -10.85 17.47
N VAL A 397 -1.49 -12.08 17.61
CA VAL A 397 -0.70 -13.23 18.06
C VAL A 397 0.44 -13.53 17.09
N PHE A 398 0.21 -13.37 15.79
CA PHE A 398 1.27 -13.50 14.79
C PHE A 398 2.37 -12.45 14.97
N SER A 399 2.01 -11.18 15.18
CA SER A 399 2.96 -10.09 15.42
C SER A 399 3.82 -10.34 16.66
N ASP A 400 3.19 -10.77 17.77
CA ASP A 400 3.87 -11.10 19.02
C ASP A 400 4.84 -12.29 18.87
N LEU A 401 4.44 -13.31 18.11
CA LEU A 401 5.30 -14.45 17.78
C LEU A 401 6.47 -14.04 16.87
N TYR A 402 6.20 -13.20 15.86
CA TYR A 402 7.19 -12.78 14.86
C TYR A 402 8.26 -11.88 15.46
N SER A 403 7.88 -10.86 16.25
CA SER A 403 8.82 -9.96 16.92
C SER A 403 9.79 -10.69 17.85
N ARG A 404 9.36 -11.81 18.44
CA ARG A 404 10.18 -12.63 19.35
C ARG A 404 11.05 -13.64 18.60
N ALA A 405 10.56 -14.18 17.49
CA ALA A 405 11.29 -15.15 16.66
C ALA A 405 12.31 -14.51 15.72
N GLU A 406 12.06 -13.29 15.20
CA GLU A 406 12.90 -12.64 14.20
C GLU A 406 14.35 -12.43 14.67
N PRO A 407 14.64 -11.93 15.89
CA PRO A 407 16.01 -11.78 16.37
C PRO A 407 16.74 -13.13 16.46
N GLN A 408 16.05 -14.19 16.89
CA GLN A 408 16.61 -15.53 17.01
C GLN A 408 16.88 -16.17 15.63
N ALA A 409 15.97 -15.95 14.67
CA ALA A 409 16.12 -16.43 13.31
C ALA A 409 17.30 -15.77 12.59
N VAL A 410 17.53 -14.47 12.79
CA VAL A 410 18.69 -13.76 12.24
C VAL A 410 19.99 -14.38 12.76
N LEU A 411 20.08 -14.64 14.07
CA LEU A 411 21.27 -15.25 14.69
C LEU A 411 21.53 -16.68 14.19
N MET A 412 20.50 -17.49 13.96
CA MET A 412 20.65 -18.85 13.43
C MET A 412 21.03 -18.87 11.94
N LEU A 413 20.46 -17.95 11.14
CA LEU A 413 20.71 -17.89 9.70
C LEU A 413 22.10 -17.37 9.35
N ASP A 414 22.66 -16.47 10.16
CA ASP A 414 24.03 -15.96 9.98
C ASP A 414 25.11 -16.96 10.43
N GLY A 415 24.78 -17.88 11.35
CA GLY A 415 25.72 -18.86 11.90
C GLY A 415 25.90 -20.14 11.07
N GLU A 416 24.85 -20.66 10.45
CA GLU A 416 24.88 -21.98 9.76
C GLU A 416 25.02 -21.89 8.22
N PHE A 417 24.70 -20.75 7.59
CA PHE A 417 24.60 -20.65 6.13
C PHE A 417 25.48 -19.53 5.59
N GLY A 418 26.79 -19.73 5.59
CA GLY A 418 27.77 -18.81 5.00
C GLY A 418 27.35 -18.30 3.60
N GLY A 419 27.09 -17.00 3.53
CA GLY A 419 27.30 -16.16 2.35
C GLY A 419 26.30 -16.19 1.18
N THR A 420 25.35 -17.13 1.10
CA THR A 420 24.42 -17.15 -0.05
C THR A 420 23.13 -16.35 0.22
N LYS A 421 23.15 -15.06 -0.17
CA LYS A 421 22.06 -14.06 -0.02
C LYS A 421 20.65 -14.54 -0.44
N GLY A 422 20.53 -15.51 -1.35
CA GLY A 422 19.22 -16.00 -1.82
C GLY A 422 18.50 -16.97 -0.86
N LYS A 423 19.20 -17.62 0.08
CA LYS A 423 18.58 -18.58 1.02
C LYS A 423 17.92 -17.89 2.22
N GLY A 424 18.34 -16.68 2.57
CA GLY A 424 17.80 -15.92 3.70
C GLY A 424 16.34 -15.49 3.52
N GLU A 425 15.96 -15.08 2.31
CA GLU A 425 14.57 -14.64 2.03
C GLU A 425 13.58 -15.80 2.00
N VAL A 426 13.98 -16.94 1.41
CA VAL A 426 13.18 -18.18 1.40
C VAL A 426 12.92 -18.67 2.83
N ASN A 427 13.92 -18.57 3.71
CA ASN A 427 13.80 -18.97 5.11
C ASN A 427 12.92 -18.01 5.93
N LYS A 428 12.97 -16.68 5.66
CA LYS A 428 12.06 -15.71 6.30
C LYS A 428 10.60 -15.94 5.90
N ALA A 429 10.33 -16.21 4.62
CA ALA A 429 8.98 -16.51 4.15
C ALA A 429 8.42 -17.80 4.77
N GLN A 430 9.25 -18.84 4.92
CA GLN A 430 8.87 -20.09 5.59
C GLN A 430 8.59 -19.89 7.08
N LEU A 431 9.42 -19.11 7.79
CA LEU A 431 9.21 -18.78 9.19
C LEU A 431 7.88 -18.03 9.39
N ARG A 432 7.59 -17.01 8.55
CA ARG A 432 6.31 -16.28 8.59
C ARG A 432 5.12 -17.21 8.42
N ARG A 433 5.14 -18.11 7.42
CA ARG A 433 4.04 -19.08 7.21
C ARG A 433 3.84 -20.00 8.40
N TYR A 434 4.93 -20.46 9.01
CA TYR A 434 4.88 -21.34 10.18
C TYR A 434 4.29 -20.63 11.41
N LEU A 435 4.78 -19.42 11.72
CA LEU A 435 4.29 -18.63 12.85
C LEU A 435 2.81 -18.23 12.68
N LEU A 436 2.38 -17.92 11.45
CA LEU A 436 0.98 -17.64 11.16
C LEU A 436 0.09 -18.89 11.37
N GLY A 437 0.59 -20.08 11.04
CA GLY A 437 -0.10 -21.34 11.34
C GLY A 437 -0.31 -21.55 12.84
N ASN A 438 0.74 -21.34 13.63
CA ASN A 438 0.67 -21.44 15.10
C ASN A 438 -0.24 -20.38 15.72
N ALA A 439 -0.21 -19.14 15.21
CA ALA A 439 -1.11 -18.09 15.66
C ALA A 439 -2.58 -18.48 15.43
N ARG A 440 -2.91 -19.00 14.24
CA ARG A 440 -4.25 -19.50 13.92
C ARG A 440 -4.67 -20.65 14.82
N GLU A 441 -3.81 -21.63 15.03
CA GLU A 441 -4.12 -22.77 15.91
C GLU A 441 -4.34 -22.32 17.36
N PHE A 442 -3.45 -21.47 17.88
CA PHE A 442 -3.54 -20.97 19.26
C PHE A 442 -4.83 -20.20 19.48
N VAL A 443 -5.14 -19.25 18.59
CA VAL A 443 -6.37 -18.45 18.69
C VAL A 443 -7.61 -19.32 18.54
N THR A 444 -7.60 -20.29 17.63
CA THR A 444 -8.72 -21.23 17.45
C THR A 444 -8.94 -22.12 18.69
N ARG A 445 -7.85 -22.54 19.35
CA ARG A 445 -7.92 -23.44 20.51
C ARG A 445 -8.24 -22.72 21.81
N TYR A 446 -7.69 -21.52 22.02
CA TYR A 446 -7.73 -20.84 23.32
C TYR A 446 -8.54 -19.53 23.31
N GLY A 447 -8.87 -18.97 22.15
CA GLY A 447 -9.70 -17.75 22.05
C GLY A 447 -9.10 -16.51 22.72
N ARG A 448 -7.79 -16.50 23.00
CA ARG A 448 -7.07 -15.42 23.70
C ARG A 448 -5.66 -15.21 23.14
N ALA A 449 -5.02 -14.13 23.56
CA ALA A 449 -3.59 -13.94 23.33
C ALA A 449 -2.75 -14.89 24.22
N PRO A 450 -1.61 -15.40 23.73
CA PRO A 450 -0.68 -16.20 24.52
C PRO A 450 0.00 -15.34 25.59
N SER A 451 0.27 -15.96 26.74
CA SER A 451 1.15 -15.42 27.77
C SER A 451 2.60 -15.41 27.31
N GLU A 452 3.46 -14.71 28.05
CA GLU A 452 4.88 -14.61 27.70
C GLU A 452 5.61 -15.95 27.66
N GLN A 453 5.26 -16.87 28.58
CA GLN A 453 5.81 -18.23 28.60
C GLN A 453 5.31 -19.06 27.42
N GLU A 454 4.03 -18.92 27.04
CA GLU A 454 3.45 -19.60 25.88
C GLU A 454 4.07 -19.11 24.57
N LEU A 455 4.28 -17.79 24.41
CA LEU A 455 4.98 -17.21 23.26
C LEU A 455 6.38 -17.83 23.11
N THR A 456 7.15 -17.86 24.19
CA THR A 456 8.50 -18.42 24.21
C THR A 456 8.49 -19.92 23.86
N THR A 457 7.52 -20.66 24.39
CA THR A 457 7.36 -22.10 24.12
C THR A 457 7.00 -22.36 22.66
N ILE A 458 6.07 -21.60 22.09
CA ILE A 458 5.65 -21.73 20.68
C ILE A 458 6.83 -21.43 19.74
N VAL A 459 7.59 -20.37 20.03
CA VAL A 459 8.76 -19.97 19.22
C VAL A 459 9.87 -21.02 19.30
N ASN A 460 10.25 -21.46 20.50
CA ASN A 460 11.31 -22.46 20.70
C ASN A 460 10.97 -23.81 20.03
N ARG A 461 9.71 -24.27 20.19
CA ARG A 461 9.22 -25.47 19.52
C ARG A 461 9.26 -25.34 18.00
N GLY A 462 9.00 -24.14 17.49
CA GLY A 462 9.11 -23.81 16.07
C GLY A 462 10.52 -24.00 15.52
N PHE A 463 11.51 -23.49 16.23
CA PHE A 463 12.91 -23.67 15.86
C PHE A 463 13.38 -25.13 15.99
N GLU A 464 12.97 -25.85 17.04
CA GLU A 464 13.27 -27.28 17.19
C GLU A 464 12.68 -28.13 16.05
N GLN A 465 11.43 -27.86 15.64
CA GLN A 465 10.78 -28.55 14.51
C GLN A 465 11.42 -28.21 13.16
N GLN A 466 11.91 -26.98 12.99
CA GLN A 466 12.63 -26.58 11.79
C GLN A 466 14.02 -27.24 11.71
N ARG A 467 14.73 -27.31 12.84
CA ARG A 467 16.05 -27.94 12.96
C ARG A 467 15.98 -29.44 12.66
N THR A 468 15.02 -30.13 13.25
CA THR A 468 14.76 -31.56 12.97
C THR A 468 14.31 -31.82 11.53
N ARG A 469 13.59 -30.89 10.87
CA ARG A 469 13.25 -31.01 9.43
C ARG A 469 14.46 -30.91 8.51
N ASN A 470 15.47 -30.11 8.86
CA ASN A 470 16.67 -29.94 8.05
C ASN A 470 17.68 -31.09 8.25
N GLU A 471 17.68 -31.74 9.43
CA GLU A 471 18.54 -32.89 9.72
C GLU A 471 18.10 -34.20 9.01
N TYR A 472 16.83 -34.32 8.58
CA TYR A 472 16.28 -35.58 8.04
C TYR A 472 15.82 -35.55 6.56
N GLY A 473 16.15 -34.51 5.77
CA GLY A 473 16.08 -34.56 4.30
C GLY A 473 14.75 -34.98 3.63
N GLN A 474 13.90 -33.99 3.33
CA GLN A 474 12.76 -34.01 2.38
C GLN A 474 11.52 -34.90 2.65
N SER A 475 10.36 -34.28 2.29
CA SER A 475 9.04 -34.86 1.99
C SER A 475 8.15 -35.31 3.16
N PHE A 476 7.48 -34.35 3.80
CA PHE A 476 6.13 -34.58 4.34
C PHE A 476 5.20 -33.50 3.80
N GLN A 477 4.52 -33.84 2.69
CA GLN A 477 3.31 -33.13 2.26
C GLN A 477 2.25 -33.30 3.34
N TYR A 478 2.02 -32.29 4.17
CA TYR A 478 0.87 -32.31 5.06
C TYR A 478 -0.39 -31.90 4.27
N ARG A 479 -1.17 -32.91 3.87
CA ARG A 479 -2.64 -32.82 3.94
C ARG A 479 -2.98 -32.47 5.40
N PHE A 480 -3.86 -31.48 5.57
CA PHE A 480 -4.41 -31.03 6.85
C PHE A 480 -4.74 -32.19 7.80
N GLY A 481 -3.81 -32.51 8.70
CA GLY A 481 -3.96 -33.47 9.79
C GLY A 481 -3.51 -32.80 11.07
N ARG A 482 -4.36 -32.82 12.10
CA ARG A 482 -4.17 -32.13 13.39
C ARG A 482 -2.77 -32.40 13.96
N PRO A 483 -2.02 -31.38 14.42
CA PRO A 483 -0.82 -31.61 15.20
C PRO A 483 -1.16 -32.25 16.57
N PRO A 484 -0.20 -32.97 17.19
CA PRO A 484 -0.40 -33.55 18.51
C PRO A 484 -0.70 -32.46 19.56
N PRO A 485 -1.57 -32.73 20.54
CA PRO A 485 -1.95 -31.75 21.55
C PRO A 485 -0.73 -31.27 22.35
N LEU A 486 -0.80 -30.01 22.80
CA LEU A 486 0.19 -29.46 23.72
C LEU A 486 0.20 -30.27 25.03
N PRO A 487 1.37 -30.49 25.65
CA PRO A 487 1.43 -31.07 26.98
C PRO A 487 0.70 -30.14 27.96
N LEU A 488 -0.18 -30.73 28.78
CA LEU A 488 -0.89 -30.01 29.85
C LEU A 488 0.12 -29.35 30.79
N THR A 489 -0.15 -28.11 31.16
CA THR A 489 0.62 -27.40 32.19
C THR A 489 0.55 -28.15 33.53
N ALA A 490 1.51 -27.93 34.43
CA ALA A 490 1.54 -28.59 35.75
C ALA A 490 0.28 -28.29 36.61
N GLU A 491 -0.47 -27.24 36.29
CA GLU A 491 -1.77 -26.93 36.90
C GLU A 491 -2.92 -27.77 36.30
N GLU A 492 -2.90 -28.02 34.99
CA GLU A 492 -3.90 -28.83 34.29
C GLU A 492 -3.72 -30.34 34.49
N GLN A 493 -2.57 -30.77 35.01
CA GLN A 493 -2.31 -32.16 35.40
C GLN A 493 -2.82 -32.50 36.81
N LYS A 494 -3.27 -31.52 37.60
CA LYS A 494 -3.87 -31.81 38.91
C LYS A 494 -5.30 -32.34 38.69
N PRO A 495 -5.66 -33.47 39.32
CA PRO A 495 -7.04 -33.92 39.29
C PRO A 495 -7.96 -32.85 39.89
N PRO A 496 -9.17 -32.67 39.35
CA PRO A 496 -10.11 -31.67 39.86
C PRO A 496 -10.38 -31.94 41.35
N ARG A 497 -10.33 -30.87 42.15
CA ARG A 497 -10.74 -30.90 43.55
C ARG A 497 -12.26 -30.90 43.67
#